data_AF-A0A6G3XD17-F1
#
_entry.id   AF-A0A6G3XD17-F1
#
_cell.length_a   1.000
_cell.length_b   1.000
_cell.length_c   1.000
_cell.angle_alpha   90.00
_cell.angle_beta   90.00
_cell.angle_gamma   90.00
#
_symmetry.space_group_name_H-M   'P 1'
#
loop_
_entity.id
_entity.type
_entity.pdbx_description
1 polymer ?
#
loop_
_entity_poly.entity_id
_entity_poly.type
_entity_poly.pdbx_seq_one_letter_code
_entity_poly.pdbx_strand_id
1 'polypeptide(L)'
;IGTEIIKVPDESYFKDHVASGAYDLALYSWPATAYPATDGRPIYAKPEPATDGSLLVEQNYTRVGTDHIDQLFDQAAAELDEKAARELMKQADARIWAAAGSIPLFQRPQLVAVDKKLANVGAFGFAAPRYQDIGFKNRQAAGSPADRKK
;
A
#
# COMPACT_ATOMS: atom_id res chain seq x y z
N ILE A 1 -21.16 -23.12 7.46
CA ILE A 1 -20.09 -22.80 6.48
C ILE A 1 -18.83 -23.49 6.99
N GLY A 2 -18.21 -24.35 6.19
CA GLY A 2 -16.98 -25.06 6.56
C GLY A 2 -15.84 -24.58 5.66
N THR A 3 -14.85 -23.92 6.24
CA THR A 3 -13.65 -23.45 5.54
C THR A 3 -12.47 -24.29 6.01
N GLU A 4 -11.65 -24.77 5.08
CA GLU A 4 -10.42 -25.51 5.40
C GLU A 4 -9.21 -24.57 5.32
N ILE A 5 -8.28 -24.68 6.27
CA ILE A 5 -7.05 -23.90 6.28
C ILE A 5 -5.92 -24.75 5.69
N ILE A 6 -5.41 -24.34 4.54
CA ILE A 6 -4.24 -24.94 3.91
C ILE A 6 -3.02 -24.05 4.18
N LYS A 7 -1.96 -24.66 4.73
CA LYS A 7 -0.66 -24.00 4.91
C LYS A 7 0.30 -24.47 3.82
N VAL A 8 1.01 -23.52 3.23
CA VAL A 8 2.04 -23.76 2.21
C VAL A 8 3.32 -23.02 2.60
N PRO A 9 4.49 -23.41 2.07
CA PRO A 9 5.74 -22.68 2.31
C PRO A 9 5.68 -21.22 1.86
N ASP A 10 6.34 -20.33 2.60
CA ASP A 10 6.36 -18.88 2.31
C ASP A 10 6.85 -18.56 0.89
N GLU A 11 7.88 -19.27 0.42
CA GLU A 11 8.46 -19.08 -0.92
C GLU A 11 7.47 -19.40 -2.05
N SER A 12 6.58 -20.36 -1.86
CA SER A 12 5.58 -20.76 -2.86
C SER A 12 4.26 -20.00 -2.69
N TYR A 13 3.94 -19.53 -1.48
CA TYR A 13 2.64 -18.93 -1.14
C TYR A 13 2.16 -17.91 -2.16
N PHE A 14 2.99 -16.91 -2.46
CA PHE A 14 2.57 -15.86 -3.37
C PHE A 14 2.70 -16.26 -4.84
N LYS A 15 3.83 -16.85 -5.21
CA LYS A 15 4.15 -17.16 -6.61
C LYS A 15 3.25 -18.24 -7.20
N ASP A 16 3.09 -19.34 -6.46
CA ASP A 16 2.48 -20.56 -6.99
C ASP A 16 0.99 -20.66 -6.63
N HIS A 17 0.51 -19.90 -5.64
CA HIS A 17 -0.91 -19.90 -5.22
C HIS A 17 -1.63 -18.57 -5.45
N VAL A 18 -1.15 -17.45 -4.88
CA VAL A 18 -1.87 -16.17 -4.99
C VAL A 18 -1.80 -15.60 -6.41
N ALA A 19 -0.61 -15.48 -6.99
CA ALA A 19 -0.42 -14.92 -8.33
C ALA A 19 -1.09 -15.79 -9.41
N SER A 20 -0.99 -17.12 -9.27
CA SER A 20 -1.63 -18.08 -10.17
C SER A 20 -3.15 -18.10 -10.05
N GLY A 21 -3.71 -17.62 -8.93
CA GLY A 21 -5.15 -17.68 -8.64
C GLY A 21 -5.62 -19.04 -8.09
N ALA A 22 -4.70 -19.90 -7.64
CA ALA A 22 -5.01 -21.20 -7.06
C ALA A 22 -5.40 -21.08 -5.57
N TYR A 23 -6.48 -20.34 -5.29
CA TYR A 23 -7.05 -20.16 -3.96
C TYR A 23 -8.53 -19.75 -4.02
N ASP A 24 -9.29 -20.10 -2.98
CA ASP A 24 -10.65 -19.55 -2.75
C ASP A 24 -10.59 -18.30 -1.87
N LEU A 25 -9.79 -18.36 -0.80
CA LEU A 25 -9.51 -17.25 0.13
C LEU A 25 -8.02 -17.24 0.47
N ALA A 26 -7.39 -16.08 0.38
CA ALA A 26 -5.98 -15.89 0.72
C ALA A 26 -5.79 -14.68 1.63
N LEU A 27 -4.84 -14.78 2.57
CA LEU A 27 -4.46 -13.69 3.47
C LEU A 27 -3.16 -13.06 2.99
N TYR A 28 -3.22 -11.83 2.49
CA TYR A 28 -2.04 -11.07 2.11
C TYR A 28 -2.29 -9.57 2.35
N SER A 29 -1.25 -8.77 2.19
CA SER A 29 -1.32 -7.33 2.44
C SER A 29 -0.65 -6.55 1.32
N TRP A 30 -1.17 -5.36 1.06
CA TRP A 30 -0.54 -4.38 0.18
C TRP A 30 0.22 -3.31 0.97
N PRO A 31 1.44 -2.94 0.56
CA PRO A 31 2.02 -1.67 0.98
C PRO A 31 1.15 -0.52 0.45
N ALA A 32 0.88 0.46 1.29
CA ALA A 32 0.15 1.66 0.90
C ALA A 32 1.11 2.83 0.70
N THR A 33 0.72 3.80 -0.12
CA THR A 33 1.51 4.97 -0.47
C THR A 33 0.68 6.25 -0.32
N ALA A 34 1.31 7.40 -0.58
CA ALA A 34 0.63 8.70 -0.64
C ALA A 34 -0.18 8.91 -1.95
N TYR A 35 -0.12 7.99 -2.91
CA TYR A 35 -0.63 8.16 -4.27
C TYR A 35 -1.70 7.11 -4.63
N PRO A 36 -2.85 7.12 -3.95
CA PRO A 36 -3.84 6.04 -4.06
C PRO A 36 -4.43 5.88 -5.47
N ALA A 37 -4.54 6.95 -6.26
CA ALA A 37 -5.06 6.88 -7.61
C ALA A 37 -4.13 6.12 -8.58
N THR A 38 -2.82 6.30 -8.43
CA THR A 38 -1.83 5.64 -9.31
C THR A 38 -1.50 4.24 -8.80
N ASP A 39 -1.23 4.11 -7.52
CA ASP A 39 -0.74 2.84 -6.94
C ASP A 39 -1.89 1.85 -6.68
N GLY A 40 -3.12 2.35 -6.49
CA GLY A 40 -4.31 1.53 -6.31
C GLY A 40 -4.89 0.98 -7.61
N ARG A 41 -4.74 1.69 -8.74
CA ARG A 41 -5.28 1.26 -10.04
C ARG A 41 -4.95 -0.21 -10.37
N PRO A 42 -3.67 -0.66 -10.42
CA PRO A 42 -3.37 -2.02 -10.82
C PRO A 42 -3.87 -3.10 -9.84
N ILE A 43 -4.21 -2.73 -8.60
CA ILE A 43 -4.73 -3.65 -7.57
C ILE A 43 -6.21 -3.96 -7.80
N TYR A 44 -6.97 -3.02 -8.37
CA TYR A 44 -8.41 -3.14 -8.59
C TYR A 44 -8.81 -3.15 -10.08
N ALA A 45 -7.81 -3.09 -10.98
CA ALA A 45 -8.00 -3.12 -12.43
C ALA A 45 -8.83 -4.33 -12.85
N LYS A 46 -9.80 -4.14 -13.74
CA LYS A 46 -10.54 -5.26 -14.31
C LYS A 46 -9.59 -6.16 -15.11
N PRO A 47 -9.66 -7.50 -14.93
CA PRO A 47 -8.91 -8.41 -15.78
C PRO A 47 -9.33 -8.31 -17.25
N GLU A 48 -8.36 -8.20 -18.14
CA GLU A 48 -8.59 -8.11 -19.57
C GLU A 48 -8.04 -9.36 -20.30
N PRO A 49 -8.65 -9.81 -21.40
CA PRO A 49 -8.12 -10.94 -22.16
C PRO A 49 -6.80 -10.59 -22.83
N ALA A 50 -5.80 -11.46 -22.67
CA ALA A 50 -4.53 -11.40 -23.37
C ALA A 50 -4.64 -12.01 -24.78
N THR A 51 -3.67 -11.71 -25.64
CA THR A 51 -3.62 -12.22 -27.03
C THR A 51 -3.39 -13.72 -27.13
N ASP A 52 -2.82 -14.35 -26.09
CA ASP A 52 -2.60 -15.79 -25.99
C ASP A 52 -3.77 -16.54 -25.32
N GLY A 53 -4.87 -15.84 -25.01
CA GLY A 53 -6.05 -16.39 -24.35
C GLY A 53 -5.96 -16.44 -22.82
N SER A 54 -4.84 -16.00 -22.22
CA SER A 54 -4.74 -15.80 -20.77
C SER A 54 -5.43 -14.51 -20.31
N LEU A 55 -5.41 -14.22 -19.00
CA LEU A 55 -5.91 -12.96 -18.45
C LEU A 55 -4.77 -12.05 -18.01
N LEU A 56 -4.80 -10.81 -18.48
CA LEU A 56 -4.00 -9.71 -17.95
C LEU A 56 -4.64 -9.25 -16.64
N VAL A 57 -4.10 -9.72 -15.52
CA VAL A 57 -4.63 -9.42 -14.17
C VAL A 57 -3.92 -8.26 -13.46
N GLU A 58 -2.86 -7.70 -14.05
CA GLU A 58 -1.98 -6.73 -13.39
C GLU A 58 -1.59 -7.18 -11.96
N GLN A 59 -1.93 -6.39 -10.94
CA GLN A 59 -1.76 -6.71 -9.52
C GLN A 59 -3.09 -7.15 -8.86
N ASN A 60 -4.17 -7.27 -9.63
CA ASN A 60 -5.47 -7.70 -9.14
C ASN A 60 -5.56 -9.22 -9.01
N TYR A 61 -4.96 -9.77 -7.95
CA TYR A 61 -4.99 -11.21 -7.70
C TYR A 61 -6.41 -11.74 -7.43
N THR A 62 -7.31 -10.89 -6.94
CA THR A 62 -8.73 -11.25 -6.73
C THR A 62 -9.48 -11.48 -8.04
N ARG A 63 -8.97 -10.91 -9.15
CA ARG A 63 -9.62 -10.91 -10.47
C ARG A 63 -11.01 -10.27 -10.48
N VAL A 64 -11.31 -9.43 -9.48
CA VAL A 64 -12.56 -8.69 -9.36
C VAL A 64 -12.29 -7.22 -9.66
N GLY A 65 -12.91 -6.69 -10.71
CA GLY A 65 -12.81 -5.30 -11.13
C GLY A 65 -13.91 -4.98 -12.15
N THR A 66 -14.11 -3.70 -12.44
CA THR A 66 -15.13 -3.25 -13.40
C THR A 66 -14.61 -2.06 -14.20
N ASP A 67 -15.10 -1.89 -15.43
CA ASP A 67 -14.75 -0.74 -16.27
C ASP A 67 -14.98 0.60 -15.55
N HIS A 68 -16.00 0.67 -14.68
CA HIS A 68 -16.30 1.89 -13.96
C HIS A 68 -15.31 2.19 -12.82
N ILE A 69 -14.77 1.15 -12.16
CA ILE A 69 -13.69 1.32 -11.19
C ILE A 69 -12.45 1.86 -11.93
N ASP A 70 -12.11 1.27 -13.08
CA ASP A 70 -10.96 1.66 -13.88
C ASP A 70 -11.08 3.12 -14.37
N GLN A 71 -12.26 3.50 -14.88
CA GLN A 71 -12.55 4.88 -15.29
C GLN A 71 -12.39 5.89 -14.16
N LEU A 72 -12.81 5.55 -12.94
CA LEU A 72 -12.68 6.45 -11.78
C LEU A 72 -11.20 6.62 -11.38
N PHE A 73 -10.40 5.55 -11.44
CA PHE A 73 -8.96 5.63 -11.21
C PHE A 73 -8.26 6.48 -12.27
N ASP A 74 -8.57 6.26 -13.55
CA ASP A 74 -7.97 7.01 -14.66
C ASP A 74 -8.32 8.51 -14.57
N GLN A 75 -9.56 8.85 -14.22
CA GLN A 75 -9.98 10.24 -13.98
C GLN A 75 -9.26 10.83 -12.76
N ALA A 76 -9.19 10.09 -11.64
CA ALA A 76 -8.55 10.57 -10.42
C ALA A 76 -7.05 10.81 -10.60
N ALA A 77 -6.38 9.97 -11.40
CA ALA A 77 -4.95 10.11 -11.70
C ALA A 77 -4.65 11.28 -12.66
N ALA A 78 -5.61 11.67 -13.50
CA ALA A 78 -5.48 12.78 -14.44
C ALA A 78 -5.96 14.13 -13.87
N GLU A 79 -6.66 14.13 -12.74
CA GLU A 79 -7.23 15.33 -12.10
C GLU A 79 -6.16 16.15 -11.37
N LEU A 80 -6.15 17.47 -11.62
CA LEU A 80 -5.18 18.41 -11.05
C LEU A 80 -5.71 19.10 -9.79
N ASP A 81 -7.03 19.19 -9.62
CA ASP A 81 -7.65 19.65 -8.38
C ASP A 81 -7.69 18.52 -7.34
N GLU A 82 -6.94 18.71 -6.26
CA GLU A 82 -6.77 17.69 -5.22
C GLU A 82 -8.09 17.32 -4.53
N LYS A 83 -9.06 18.25 -4.45
CA LYS A 83 -10.37 17.98 -3.83
C LYS A 83 -11.23 17.13 -4.77
N ALA A 84 -11.24 17.43 -6.07
CA ALA A 84 -11.93 16.66 -7.08
C ALA A 84 -11.34 15.24 -7.21
N ALA A 85 -10.01 15.10 -7.23
CA ALA A 85 -9.34 13.81 -7.26
C ALA A 85 -9.73 12.93 -6.05
N ARG A 86 -9.83 13.52 -4.85
CA ARG A 86 -10.31 12.83 -3.65
C ARG A 86 -11.77 12.37 -3.75
N GLU A 87 -12.64 13.17 -4.36
CA GLU A 87 -14.05 12.78 -4.52
C GLU A 87 -14.20 11.64 -5.54
N LEU A 88 -13.40 11.63 -6.61
CA LEU A 88 -13.31 10.50 -7.55
C LEU A 88 -12.82 9.23 -6.84
N MET A 89 -11.79 9.34 -6.02
CA MET A 89 -11.28 8.22 -5.22
C MET A 89 -12.31 7.68 -4.22
N LYS A 90 -13.12 8.55 -3.60
CA LYS A 90 -14.21 8.12 -2.71
C LYS A 90 -15.30 7.36 -3.47
N GLN A 91 -15.59 7.76 -4.70
CA GLN A 91 -16.50 7.02 -5.56
C GLN A 91 -15.92 5.65 -5.93
N ALA A 92 -14.62 5.57 -6.27
CA ALA A 92 -13.95 4.32 -6.56
C ALA A 92 -14.00 3.37 -5.35
N ASP A 93 -13.70 3.87 -4.15
CA ASP A 93 -13.76 3.11 -2.89
C ASP A 93 -15.15 2.51 -2.64
N ALA A 94 -16.21 3.29 -2.83
CA ALA A 94 -17.59 2.78 -2.70
C ALA A 94 -17.91 1.64 -3.68
N ARG A 95 -17.36 1.70 -4.90
CA ARG A 95 -17.54 0.65 -5.92
C ARG A 95 -16.71 -0.59 -5.62
N ILE A 96 -15.48 -0.43 -5.15
CA ILE A 96 -14.61 -1.52 -4.69
C ILE A 96 -15.29 -2.26 -3.53
N TRP A 97 -15.83 -1.52 -2.55
CA TRP A 97 -16.58 -2.09 -1.43
C TRP A 97 -17.78 -2.91 -1.90
N ALA A 98 -18.55 -2.38 -2.86
CA ALA A 98 -19.70 -3.08 -3.42
C ALA A 98 -19.32 -4.34 -4.23
N ALA A 99 -18.16 -4.34 -4.90
CA ALA A 99 -17.66 -5.48 -5.66
C ALA A 99 -17.19 -6.63 -4.77
N ALA A 100 -16.80 -6.33 -3.52
CA ALA A 100 -16.45 -7.31 -2.48
C ALA A 100 -15.36 -8.34 -2.89
N GLY A 101 -14.41 -7.95 -3.75
CA GLY A 101 -13.28 -8.79 -4.16
C GLY A 101 -12.25 -9.03 -3.05
N SER A 102 -12.22 -8.16 -2.03
CA SER A 102 -11.43 -8.35 -0.81
C SER A 102 -12.14 -7.76 0.40
N ILE A 103 -11.80 -8.25 1.59
CA ILE A 103 -12.32 -7.76 2.87
C ILE A 103 -11.16 -7.15 3.65
N PRO A 104 -11.07 -5.81 3.76
CA PRO A 104 -10.06 -5.15 4.58
C PRO A 104 -10.19 -5.58 6.05
N LEU A 105 -9.12 -6.12 6.63
CA LEU A 105 -9.12 -6.57 8.02
C LEU A 105 -8.64 -5.48 8.98
N PHE A 106 -7.48 -4.89 8.69
CA PHE A 106 -6.89 -3.83 9.48
C PHE A 106 -5.79 -3.10 8.70
N GLN A 107 -5.46 -1.88 9.13
CA GLN A 107 -4.28 -1.15 8.65
C GLN A 107 -3.08 -1.48 9.54
N ARG A 108 -1.97 -1.93 8.94
CA ARG A 108 -0.73 -2.18 9.71
C ARG A 108 -0.15 -0.85 10.22
N PRO A 109 0.13 -0.71 11.53
CA PRO A 109 0.80 0.47 12.04
C PRO A 109 2.27 0.50 11.60
N GLN A 110 2.81 1.70 11.38
CA GLN A 110 4.25 1.88 11.22
C GLN A 110 4.90 1.94 12.60
N LEU A 111 5.70 0.93 12.95
CA LEU A 111 6.43 0.86 14.20
C LEU A 111 7.91 1.13 13.94
N VAL A 112 8.44 2.19 14.56
CA VAL A 112 9.86 2.59 14.45
C VAL A 112 10.45 2.78 15.84
N ALA A 113 11.52 2.06 16.15
CA ALA A 113 12.31 2.30 17.35
C ALA A 113 13.32 3.42 17.07
N VAL A 114 13.36 4.43 17.92
CA VAL A 114 14.29 5.57 17.80
C VAL A 114 15.07 5.77 19.09
N ASP A 115 16.33 6.17 18.97
CA ASP A 115 17.14 6.55 20.14
C ASP A 115 16.52 7.79 20.81
N LYS A 116 16.42 7.78 22.14
CA LYS A 116 15.84 8.89 22.93
C LYS A 116 16.58 10.22 22.73
N LYS A 117 17.84 10.17 22.28
CA LYS A 117 18.67 11.34 21.98
C LYS A 117 18.31 11.99 20.65
N LEU A 118 17.59 11.31 19.76
CA LEU A 118 17.16 11.86 18.47
C LEU A 118 15.86 12.67 18.61
N ALA A 119 15.71 13.65 17.73
CA ALA A 119 14.55 14.52 17.58
C ALA A 119 14.06 14.49 16.12
N ASN A 120 12.76 14.73 15.93
CA ASN A 120 12.09 14.83 14.63
C ASN A 120 12.20 13.58 13.73
N VAL A 121 12.45 12.41 14.32
CA VAL A 121 12.52 11.11 13.64
C VAL A 121 11.55 10.13 14.28
N GLY A 122 10.91 9.28 13.46
CA GLY A 122 9.94 8.30 13.92
C GLY A 122 9.14 7.68 12.78
N ALA A 123 7.89 7.32 13.07
CA ALA A 123 6.92 6.92 12.06
C ALA A 123 6.35 8.17 11.35
N PHE A 124 6.48 8.23 10.03
CA PHE A 124 6.03 9.35 9.20
C PHE A 124 4.72 9.04 8.45
N GLY A 125 4.21 7.81 8.52
CA GLY A 125 3.07 7.37 7.73
C GLY A 125 3.36 7.52 6.24
N PHE A 126 2.50 8.23 5.53
CA PHE A 126 2.69 8.56 4.11
C PHE A 126 3.47 9.86 3.86
N ALA A 127 3.91 10.56 4.91
CA ALA A 127 4.70 11.78 4.75
C ALA A 127 6.19 11.45 4.49
N ALA A 128 6.82 12.28 3.67
CA ALA A 128 8.27 12.25 3.52
C ALA A 128 8.96 12.89 4.75
N PRO A 129 10.03 12.28 5.30
CA PRO A 129 10.80 12.89 6.38
C PRO A 129 11.50 14.17 5.92
N ARG A 130 11.45 15.21 6.76
CA ARG A 130 12.23 16.44 6.57
C ARG A 130 13.61 16.24 7.18
N TYR A 131 14.53 15.67 6.39
CA TYR A 131 15.86 15.27 6.88
C TYR A 131 16.64 16.41 7.56
N GLN A 132 16.49 17.65 7.07
CA GLN A 132 17.13 18.83 7.67
C GLN A 132 16.68 19.14 9.10
N ASP A 133 15.50 18.64 9.48
CA ASP A 133 14.93 18.85 10.81
C ASP A 133 15.33 17.71 11.77
N ILE A 134 15.89 16.60 11.28
CA ILE A 134 16.32 15.45 12.09
C ILE A 134 17.67 15.71 12.74
N GLY A 135 17.79 15.42 14.04
CA GLY A 135 19.07 15.57 14.75
C GLY A 135 19.06 15.12 16.20
N PHE A 136 20.15 15.40 16.92
CA PHE A 136 20.25 15.10 18.36
C PHE A 136 19.70 16.25 19.22
N LYS A 137 18.95 15.90 20.27
CA LYS A 137 18.39 16.85 21.26
C LYS A 137 19.49 17.66 21.96
N ASN A 138 20.62 17.01 22.26
CA ASN A 138 21.79 17.65 22.86
C ASN A 138 22.79 17.96 21.75
N ARG A 139 22.62 19.10 21.07
CA ARG A 139 23.62 19.62 20.14
C ARG A 139 24.91 19.90 20.91
N GLN A 140 25.94 19.07 20.74
CA GLN A 140 27.30 19.61 20.77
C GLN A 140 27.46 20.36 19.45
N ALA A 141 27.77 21.65 19.51
CA ALA A 141 28.12 22.40 18.31
C ALA A 141 29.32 21.70 17.65
N ALA A 142 29.30 21.59 16.33
CA ALA A 142 30.48 21.12 15.59
C ALA A 142 31.69 21.97 16.01
N GLY A 143 32.71 21.33 16.59
CA GLY A 143 33.89 22.02 17.15
C GLY A 143 33.86 22.26 18.66
N SER A 144 32.81 21.84 19.39
CA SER A 144 32.83 21.84 20.85
C SER A 144 33.94 20.89 21.34
N PRO A 145 34.81 21.30 22.27
CA PRO A 145 35.83 20.41 22.81
C PRO A 145 35.14 19.18 23.43
N ALA A 146 35.63 17.99 23.07
CA ALA A 146 35.18 16.76 23.68
C ALA A 146 35.42 16.86 25.20
N ASP A 147 34.35 16.79 25.98
CA ASP A 147 34.42 16.89 27.44
C ASP A 147 35.08 15.60 27.98
N ARG A 148 36.41 15.57 27.97
CA ARG A 148 37.21 14.48 28.54
C ARG A 148 37.25 14.66 30.05
N LYS A 149 36.18 14.28 30.75
CA LYS A 149 36.29 14.00 32.18
C LYS A 149 36.61 12.52 32.38
N LYS A 150 37.76 12.30 33.04
CA LYS A 150 38.29 11.03 33.52
C LYS A 150 37.38 10.39 34.56
#